data_AF-A0A317JLS8-F1
#
_entry.id   AF-A0A317JLS8-F1
#
_cell.length_a   1.000
_cell.length_b   1.000
_cell.length_c   1.000
_cell.angle_alpha   90.00
_cell.angle_beta   90.00
_cell.angle_gamma   90.00
#
_symmetry.space_group_name_H-M   'P 1'
#
loop_
_entity.id
_entity.type
_entity.pdbx_description
1 polymer ?
#
loop_
_entity_poly.entity_id
_entity_poly.type
_entity_poly.pdbx_seq_one_letter_code
_entity_poly.pdbx_strand_id
1 'polypeptide(L)'
;MAIMASGLILLVNTWGGSFVRLDRTQRAFEAAELLNRKMIEYEIKYRGRPLEEIKDEEDGKFDGYPEYTWEMSSKKMEFPDLASTLTSREGGADAITLNAIKQLTDAISKSIKEVTVTVNYTRKGKKPQTFSVTTYFVDYNKSASLGVPGI
;
A
#
# COMPACT_ATOMS: atom_id res chain seq x y z
N MET A 1 48.21 25.35 14.80
CA MET A 1 47.36 24.18 15.14
C MET A 1 45.86 24.42 14.96
N ALA A 2 45.32 25.62 15.26
CA ALA A 2 43.89 25.91 15.09
C ALA A 2 43.37 25.74 13.64
N ILE A 3 44.19 26.06 12.63
CA ILE A 3 43.82 25.94 11.21
C ILE A 3 43.72 24.48 10.75
N MET A 4 44.57 23.58 11.29
CA MET A 4 44.45 22.14 11.01
C MET A 4 43.24 21.54 11.74
N ALA A 5 42.97 21.98 12.97
CA ALA A 5 41.82 21.52 13.74
C ALA A 5 40.49 21.91 13.06
N SER A 6 40.38 23.14 12.55
CA SER A 6 39.19 23.58 11.81
C SER A 6 39.03 22.86 10.47
N GLY A 7 40.12 22.58 9.74
CA GLY A 7 40.09 21.79 8.51
C GLY A 7 39.62 20.35 8.70
N LEU A 8 40.07 19.69 9.77
CA LEU A 8 39.63 18.32 10.14
C LEU A 8 38.14 18.28 10.51
N ILE A 9 37.65 19.27 11.25
CA ILE A 9 36.22 19.36 11.62
C ILE A 9 35.33 19.55 10.39
N LEU A 10 35.77 20.35 9.40
CA LEU A 10 35.04 20.52 8.15
C LEU A 10 34.99 19.23 7.34
N LEU A 11 36.11 18.52 7.18
CA LEU A 11 36.17 17.25 6.46
C LEU A 11 35.30 16.15 7.09
N VAL A 12 35.33 16.03 8.42
CA VAL A 12 34.52 15.06 9.16
C VAL A 12 33.01 15.33 8.97
N ASN A 13 32.61 16.60 9.00
CA ASN A 13 31.21 16.97 8.75
C ASN A 13 30.77 16.70 7.30
N THR A 14 31.65 16.89 6.32
CA THR A 14 31.34 16.60 4.91
C THR A 14 31.20 15.10 4.64
N TRP A 15 32.02 14.25 5.28
CA TRP A 15 32.01 12.80 5.05
C TRP A 15 30.97 12.06 5.92
N GLY A 16 30.74 12.50 7.15
CA GLY A 16 29.77 11.88 8.06
C GLY A 16 28.34 11.95 7.53
N GLY A 17 27.97 13.07 6.89
CA GLY A 17 26.67 13.23 6.25
C GLY A 17 26.46 12.30 5.05
N SER A 18 27.48 12.10 4.22
CA SER A 18 27.40 11.21 3.04
C SER A 18 27.27 9.73 3.43
N PHE A 19 28.02 9.27 4.44
CA PHE A 19 27.95 7.86 4.85
C PHE A 19 26.58 7.48 5.43
N VAL A 20 26.02 8.34 6.28
CA VAL A 20 24.67 8.12 6.85
C VAL A 20 23.59 8.13 5.77
N ARG A 21 23.74 8.99 4.75
CA ARG A 21 22.83 9.01 3.59
C ARG A 21 22.95 7.74 2.77
N LEU A 22 24.16 7.26 2.50
CA LEU A 22 24.38 6.01 1.76
C LEU A 22 23.78 4.81 2.49
N ASP A 23 24.02 4.65 3.79
CA ASP A 23 23.44 3.58 4.61
C ASP A 23 21.90 3.65 4.64
N ARG A 24 21.32 4.86 4.74
CA ARG A 24 19.86 5.03 4.68
C ARG A 24 19.31 4.67 3.30
N THR A 25 19.96 5.10 2.22
CA THR A 25 19.55 4.80 0.85
C THR A 25 19.65 3.32 0.55
N GLN A 26 20.72 2.65 0.99
CA GLN A 26 20.90 1.22 0.81
C GLN A 26 19.77 0.43 1.47
N ARG A 27 19.43 0.75 2.73
CA ARG A 27 18.32 0.09 3.43
C ARG A 27 16.97 0.35 2.80
N ALA A 28 16.73 1.55 2.29
CA ALA A 28 15.50 1.89 1.58
C ALA A 28 15.40 1.14 0.25
N PHE A 29 16.52 0.97 -0.46
CA PHE A 29 16.59 0.20 -1.69
C PHE A 29 16.34 -1.30 -1.42
N GLU A 30 17.01 -1.88 -0.43
CA GLU A 30 16.79 -3.27 0.00
C GLU A 30 15.33 -3.50 0.43
N ALA A 31 14.76 -2.59 1.22
CA ALA A 31 13.34 -2.67 1.60
C ALA A 31 12.42 -2.61 0.39
N ALA A 32 12.69 -1.73 -0.58
CA ALA A 32 11.89 -1.58 -1.79
C ALA A 32 11.99 -2.82 -2.70
N GLU A 33 13.18 -3.42 -2.83
CA GLU A 33 13.40 -4.64 -3.62
C GLU A 33 12.67 -5.84 -3.02
N LEU A 34 12.79 -6.04 -1.69
CA LEU A 34 12.07 -7.08 -0.96
C LEU A 34 10.54 -6.92 -1.05
N LEU A 35 10.08 -5.68 -0.94
CA LEU A 35 8.66 -5.35 -1.07
C LEU A 35 8.17 -5.63 -2.49
N ASN A 36 8.90 -5.18 -3.51
CA ASN A 36 8.55 -5.42 -4.91
C ASN A 36 8.49 -6.91 -5.22
N ARG A 37 9.45 -7.70 -4.73
CA ARG A 37 9.45 -9.16 -4.88
C ARG A 37 8.18 -9.78 -4.28
N LYS A 38 7.81 -9.40 -3.04
CA LYS A 38 6.58 -9.90 -2.40
C LYS A 38 5.31 -9.46 -3.12
N MET A 39 5.28 -8.23 -3.60
CA MET A 39 4.17 -7.72 -4.39
C MET A 39 3.98 -8.53 -5.67
N ILE A 40 5.06 -8.82 -6.40
CA ILE A 40 5.03 -9.66 -7.61
C ILE A 40 4.60 -11.09 -7.27
N GLU A 41 5.09 -11.68 -6.18
CA GLU A 41 4.63 -13.00 -5.71
C GLU A 41 3.11 -13.01 -5.48
N TYR A 42 2.57 -11.98 -4.84
CA TYR A 42 1.13 -11.86 -4.62
C TYR A 42 0.35 -11.58 -5.90
N GLU A 43 0.88 -10.75 -6.80
CA GLU A 43 0.27 -10.49 -8.09
C GLU A 43 0.15 -11.79 -8.89
N ILE A 44 1.22 -12.59 -8.95
CA ILE A 44 1.22 -13.89 -9.64
C ILE A 44 0.28 -14.88 -8.93
N LYS A 45 0.29 -14.95 -7.60
CA LYS A 45 -0.54 -15.88 -6.81
C LYS A 45 -2.03 -15.62 -6.99
N TYR A 46 -2.43 -14.35 -7.07
CA TYR A 46 -3.84 -13.94 -7.13
C TYR A 46 -4.31 -13.53 -8.53
N ARG A 47 -3.43 -13.51 -9.54
CA ARG A 47 -3.81 -13.28 -10.94
C ARG A 47 -4.82 -14.35 -11.40
N GLY A 48 -6.04 -13.92 -11.68
CA GLY A 48 -7.13 -14.77 -12.16
C GLY A 48 -7.82 -15.62 -11.09
N ARG A 49 -7.51 -15.43 -9.80
CA ARG A 49 -8.25 -16.05 -8.69
C ARG A 49 -9.36 -15.12 -8.19
N PRO A 50 -10.48 -15.65 -7.68
CA PRO A 50 -11.53 -14.83 -7.07
C PRO A 50 -10.97 -14.07 -5.84
N LEU A 51 -11.38 -12.81 -5.68
CA LEU A 51 -10.90 -11.90 -4.62
C LEU A 51 -11.13 -12.42 -3.20
N GLU A 52 -12.03 -13.39 -3.04
CA GLU A 52 -12.37 -14.06 -1.79
C GLU A 52 -11.28 -15.02 -1.30
N GLU A 53 -10.36 -15.43 -2.18
CA GLU A 53 -9.23 -16.31 -1.85
C GLU A 53 -8.00 -15.55 -1.34
N ILE A 54 -8.00 -14.21 -1.47
CA ILE A 54 -6.95 -13.36 -0.91
C ILE A 54 -7.08 -13.40 0.61
N LYS A 55 -6.08 -13.94 1.32
CA LYS A 55 -6.05 -13.96 2.78
C LYS A 55 -6.09 -12.54 3.36
N ASP A 56 -6.84 -12.36 4.44
CA ASP A 56 -7.01 -11.06 5.09
C ASP A 56 -5.73 -10.58 5.79
N GLU A 57 -4.95 -11.52 6.36
CA GLU A 57 -3.65 -11.24 6.96
C GLU A 57 -2.66 -12.37 6.66
N GLU A 58 -1.43 -12.02 6.29
CA GLU A 58 -0.30 -12.95 6.15
C GLU A 58 0.97 -12.25 6.62
N ASP A 59 1.73 -12.86 7.53
CA ASP A 59 2.99 -12.32 8.03
C ASP A 59 4.15 -13.32 7.84
N GLY A 60 5.38 -12.80 7.84
CA GLY A 60 6.54 -13.65 7.73
C GLY A 60 7.88 -12.93 7.84
N LYS A 61 8.94 -13.73 7.69
CA LYS A 61 10.33 -13.28 7.64
C LYS A 61 10.90 -13.51 6.25
N PHE A 62 11.84 -12.67 5.85
CA PHE A 62 12.59 -12.88 4.62
C PHE A 62 13.77 -13.81 4.87
N ASP A 63 13.92 -14.84 4.03
CA ASP A 63 15.08 -15.72 4.09
C ASP A 63 16.35 -14.94 3.70
N GLY A 64 17.42 -15.09 4.47
CA GLY A 64 18.66 -14.31 4.34
C GLY A 64 18.62 -12.89 4.93
N TYR A 65 17.47 -12.38 5.40
CA TYR A 65 17.32 -11.01 5.92
C TYR A 65 16.63 -10.99 7.30
N PRO A 66 17.34 -11.37 8.38
CA PRO A 66 16.76 -11.48 9.72
C PRO A 66 16.29 -10.15 10.32
N GLU A 67 16.78 -9.03 9.80
CA GLU A 67 16.40 -7.68 10.23
C GLU A 67 15.13 -7.16 9.56
N TYR A 68 14.61 -7.88 8.55
CA TYR A 68 13.43 -7.51 7.78
C TYR A 68 12.28 -8.50 8.02
N THR A 69 11.13 -8.00 8.45
CA THR A 69 9.87 -8.75 8.53
C THR A 69 8.87 -8.15 7.57
N TRP A 70 7.89 -8.94 7.14
CA TRP A 70 6.81 -8.47 6.29
C TRP A 70 5.46 -8.87 6.84
N GLU A 71 4.47 -8.04 6.53
CA GLU A 71 3.07 -8.20 6.90
C GLU A 71 2.23 -7.77 5.70
N MET A 72 1.27 -8.59 5.32
CA MET A 72 0.30 -8.34 4.28
C MET A 72 -1.06 -8.25 4.94
N SER A 73 -1.76 -7.14 4.72
CA SER A 73 -3.14 -6.94 5.14
C SER A 73 -3.98 -6.69 3.91
N SER A 74 -5.09 -7.39 3.77
CA SER A 74 -6.06 -7.12 2.71
C SER A 74 -7.39 -6.65 3.28
N LYS A 75 -7.83 -5.49 2.81
CA LYS A 75 -9.06 -4.83 3.25
C LYS A 75 -10.00 -4.68 2.07
N LYS A 76 -11.30 -4.81 2.32
CA LYS A 76 -12.31 -4.42 1.34
C LYS A 76 -12.27 -2.91 1.20
N MET A 77 -12.31 -2.42 -0.04
CA MET A 77 -12.33 -0.99 -0.30
C MET A 77 -13.69 -0.44 0.14
N GLU A 78 -13.72 0.34 1.21
CA GLU A 78 -14.91 1.08 1.61
C GLU A 78 -14.93 2.41 0.88
N PHE A 79 -15.88 2.56 -0.06
CA PHE A 79 -16.11 3.85 -0.68
C PHE A 79 -16.84 4.78 0.29
N PRO A 80 -16.42 6.04 0.44
CA PRO A 80 -17.17 7.02 1.23
C PRO A 80 -18.57 7.19 0.64
N ASP A 81 -19.57 7.44 1.48
CA ASP A 81 -20.96 7.60 1.04
C ASP A 81 -21.11 8.83 0.13
N LEU A 82 -21.01 8.59 -1.18
CA LEU A 82 -21.14 9.61 -2.23
C LEU A 82 -22.54 10.24 -2.25
N ALA A 83 -23.56 9.58 -1.67
CA ALA A 83 -24.91 10.11 -1.59
C ALA A 83 -24.93 11.42 -0.80
N SER A 84 -24.22 11.48 0.33
CA SER A 84 -24.15 12.66 1.20
C SER A 84 -23.59 13.89 0.46
N THR A 85 -22.57 13.70 -0.38
CA THR A 85 -21.92 14.78 -1.13
C THR A 85 -22.77 15.26 -2.30
N LEU A 86 -23.57 14.36 -2.89
CA LEU A 86 -24.46 14.67 -4.01
C LEU A 86 -25.77 15.33 -3.56
N THR A 87 -26.28 15.00 -2.37
CA THR A 87 -27.43 15.68 -1.76
C THR A 87 -27.11 17.12 -1.31
N SER A 88 -25.83 17.45 -1.10
CA SER A 88 -25.37 18.78 -0.70
C SER A 88 -25.15 19.75 -1.88
N ARG A 89 -25.22 19.29 -3.13
CA ARG A 89 -25.16 20.17 -4.31
C ARG A 89 -26.55 20.73 -4.62
N GLU A 90 -26.62 22.04 -4.88
CA GLU A 90 -27.83 22.74 -5.32
C GLU A 90 -28.42 22.03 -6.55
N GLY A 91 -29.55 21.35 -6.35
CA GLY A 91 -30.20 20.52 -7.35
C GLY A 91 -30.72 19.18 -6.86
N GLY A 92 -30.31 18.70 -5.67
CA GLY A 92 -30.87 17.53 -4.99
C GLY A 92 -30.97 16.28 -5.86
N ALA A 93 -29.96 15.40 -5.80
CA ALA A 93 -29.97 14.18 -6.60
C ALA A 93 -31.26 13.35 -6.41
N ASP A 94 -31.95 13.04 -7.52
CA ASP A 94 -33.18 12.27 -7.53
C ASP A 94 -33.01 10.90 -6.83
N ALA A 95 -34.05 10.41 -6.16
CA ALA A 95 -34.00 9.17 -5.38
C ALA A 95 -33.57 7.95 -6.22
N ILE A 96 -33.86 7.97 -7.53
CA ILE A 96 -33.43 6.95 -8.51
C ILE A 96 -31.92 7.02 -8.72
N THR A 97 -31.37 8.23 -8.88
CA THR A 97 -29.92 8.46 -9.06
C THR A 97 -29.14 8.05 -7.82
N LEU A 98 -29.65 8.35 -6.62
CA LEU A 98 -29.03 7.94 -5.36
C LEU A 98 -28.98 6.41 -5.20
N ASN A 99 -30.04 5.70 -5.57
CA ASN A 99 -30.07 4.23 -5.51
C ASN A 99 -29.16 3.59 -6.57
N ALA A 100 -29.12 4.13 -7.79
CA ALA A 100 -28.21 3.66 -8.83
C ALA A 100 -26.73 3.82 -8.43
N ILE A 101 -26.38 4.96 -7.82
CA ILE A 101 -25.03 5.19 -7.31
C ILE A 101 -24.69 4.22 -6.18
N LYS A 102 -25.61 3.99 -5.22
CA LYS A 102 -25.37 3.01 -4.15
C LYS A 102 -25.13 1.61 -4.69
N GLN A 103 -25.95 1.15 -5.64
CA GLN A 103 -25.75 -0.16 -6.26
C GLN A 103 -24.43 -0.27 -7.04
N LEU A 104 -24.03 0.79 -7.74
CA LEU A 104 -22.75 0.85 -8.44
C LEU A 104 -21.58 0.83 -7.45
N THR A 105 -21.64 1.63 -6.39
CA THR A 105 -20.64 1.66 -5.32
C THR A 105 -20.53 0.31 -4.61
N ASP A 106 -21.65 -0.36 -4.32
CA ASP A 106 -21.68 -1.70 -3.73
C ASP A 106 -21.08 -2.75 -4.67
N ALA A 107 -21.38 -2.67 -5.98
CA ALA A 107 -20.81 -3.57 -6.97
C ALA A 107 -19.29 -3.39 -7.08
N ILE A 108 -18.81 -2.15 -7.10
CA ILE A 108 -17.37 -1.84 -7.14
C ILE A 108 -16.68 -2.28 -5.83
N SER A 109 -17.27 -2.00 -4.67
CA SER A 109 -16.73 -2.38 -3.36
C SER A 109 -16.58 -3.89 -3.21
N LYS A 110 -17.46 -4.67 -3.85
CA LYS A 110 -17.38 -6.15 -3.89
C LYS A 110 -16.40 -6.68 -4.93
N SER A 111 -15.95 -5.84 -5.86
CA SER A 111 -15.10 -6.20 -7.00
C SER A 111 -13.68 -5.62 -6.90
N ILE A 112 -13.40 -4.84 -5.85
CA ILE A 112 -12.07 -4.30 -5.55
C ILE A 112 -11.64 -4.73 -4.15
N LYS A 113 -10.46 -5.36 -4.05
CA LYS A 113 -9.80 -5.67 -2.78
C LYS A 113 -8.49 -4.89 -2.70
N GLU A 114 -8.31 -4.13 -1.62
CA GLU A 114 -7.08 -3.41 -1.34
C GLU A 114 -6.11 -4.36 -0.63
N VAL A 115 -4.91 -4.52 -1.18
CA VAL A 115 -3.85 -5.32 -0.57
C VAL A 115 -2.70 -4.39 -0.21
N THR A 116 -2.38 -4.31 1.07
CA THR A 116 -1.26 -3.54 1.60
C THR A 116 -0.17 -4.50 2.04
N VAL A 117 1.02 -4.38 1.47
CA VAL A 117 2.21 -5.11 1.89
C VAL A 117 3.12 -4.13 2.63
N THR A 118 3.47 -4.49 3.85
CA THR A 118 4.30 -3.72 4.76
C THR A 118 5.58 -4.49 5.06
N VAL A 119 6.73 -3.85 4.87
CA VAL A 119 8.05 -4.35 5.26
C VAL A 119 8.55 -3.53 6.45
N ASN A 120 8.89 -4.22 7.53
CA ASN A 120 9.42 -3.64 8.75
C ASN A 120 10.90 -3.97 8.89
N TYR A 121 11.74 -2.96 8.93
CA TYR A 121 13.16 -3.09 9.23
C TYR A 121 13.43 -2.79 10.71
N THR A 122 13.96 -3.76 11.45
CA THR A 122 14.25 -3.62 12.89
C THR A 122 15.74 -3.80 13.16
N ARG A 123 16.42 -2.68 13.45
CA ARG A 123 17.80 -2.69 13.96
C ARG A 123 17.78 -2.87 15.48
N LYS A 124 18.63 -3.75 16.02
CA LYS A 124 18.74 -3.99 17.48
C LYS A 124 18.75 -2.67 18.28
N GLY A 125 17.75 -2.48 19.14
CA GLY A 125 17.63 -1.32 20.04
C GLY A 125 17.09 -0.03 19.42
N LYS A 126 16.61 -0.02 18.17
CA LYS A 126 15.97 1.14 17.55
C LYS A 126 14.52 0.86 17.18
N LYS A 127 13.71 1.92 17.01
CA LYS A 127 12.34 1.81 16.52
C LYS A 127 12.34 1.18 15.11
N PRO A 128 11.37 0.32 14.78
CA PRO A 128 11.24 -0.24 13.44
C PRO A 128 11.06 0.87 12.42
N GLN A 129 11.67 0.74 11.25
CA GLN A 129 11.39 1.58 10.09
C GLN A 129 10.45 0.80 9.18
N THR A 130 9.26 1.36 8.95
CA THR A 130 8.19 0.73 8.20
C THR A 130 8.11 1.31 6.79
N PHE A 131 7.97 0.43 5.80
CA PHE A 131 7.74 0.77 4.40
C PHE A 131 6.51 0.00 3.95
N SER A 132 5.54 0.67 3.32
CA SER A 132 4.33 0.02 2.83
C SER A 132 4.04 0.42 1.39
N VAL A 133 3.44 -0.51 0.66
CA VAL A 133 2.81 -0.22 -0.64
C VAL A 133 1.45 -0.88 -0.68
N THR A 134 0.50 -0.13 -1.20
CA THR A 134 -0.88 -0.54 -1.36
C THR A 134 -1.21 -0.71 -2.83
N THR A 135 -1.83 -1.84 -3.18
CA THR A 135 -2.24 -2.18 -4.54
C THR A 135 -3.71 -2.60 -4.54
N TYR A 136 -4.42 -2.22 -5.59
CA TYR A 136 -5.83 -2.55 -5.79
C TYR A 136 -5.94 -3.74 -6.75
N PHE A 137 -6.52 -4.84 -6.28
CA PHE A 137 -6.88 -5.97 -7.11
C PHE A 137 -8.33 -5.82 -7.55
N VAL A 138 -8.55 -5.80 -8.86
CA VAL A 138 -9.87 -5.67 -9.48
C VAL A 138 -10.23 -6.99 -10.16
N ASP A 139 -11.38 -7.54 -9.81
CA ASP A 139 -11.94 -8.72 -10.48
C ASP A 139 -12.88 -8.28 -11.60
N TYR A 140 -12.39 -8.37 -12.83
CA TYR A 140 -13.13 -8.04 -14.04
C TYR A 140 -14.09 -9.18 -14.48
N ASN A 141 -13.99 -10.38 -13.89
CA ASN A 141 -14.85 -11.52 -14.22
C ASN A 141 -16.15 -11.54 -13.42
N LYS A 142 -16.24 -10.78 -12.33
CA LYS A 142 -17.55 -10.40 -11.78
C LYS A 142 -18.17 -9.40 -12.75
N SER A 143 -18.81 -9.93 -13.80
CA SER A 143 -19.70 -9.15 -14.66
C SER A 143 -20.61 -8.37 -13.75
N ALA A 144 -20.51 -7.05 -13.77
CA ALA A 144 -21.49 -6.19 -13.15
C ALA A 144 -22.84 -6.57 -13.77
N SER A 145 -23.62 -7.41 -13.07
CA SER A 145 -25.04 -7.52 -13.33
C SER A 145 -25.65 -6.21 -12.85
N LEU A 146 -25.39 -5.14 -13.60
CA LEU A 146 -26.26 -4.00 -13.64
C LEU A 146 -27.55 -4.57 -14.22
N GLY A 147 -28.40 -5.09 -13.34
CA GLY A 147 -29.76 -5.43 -13.69
C GLY A 147 -30.43 -4.14 -14.11
N VAL A 148 -30.39 -3.85 -15.41
CA VAL A 148 -31.27 -2.86 -16.01
C VAL A 148 -32.68 -3.40 -15.76
N PRO A 149 -33.51 -2.73 -14.94
CA PRO A 149 -34.88 -3.18 -14.76
C PRO A 149 -35.62 -2.82 -16.05
N GLY A 150 -35.85 -3.83 -16.89
CA GLY A 150 -36.71 -3.72 -18.07
C GLY A 150 -35.97 -3.72 -19.41
N ILE A 151 -35.47 -4.89 -19.82
CA ILE A 151 -35.68 -5.49 -21.15
C ILE A 151 -35.86 -6.99 -20.98
#